data_AF-A0A9P0KIJ9-F1
#
_entry.id   AF-A0A9P0KIJ9-F1
#
_cell.length_a   1.000
_cell.length_b   1.000
_cell.length_c   1.000
_cell.angle_alpha   90.00
_cell.angle_beta   90.00
_cell.angle_gamma   90.00
#
_symmetry.space_group_name_H-M   'P 1'
#
loop_
_entity.id
_entity.type
_entity.pdbx_description
1 polymer ?
#
loop_
_entity_poly.entity_id
_entity_poly.type
_entity_poly.pdbx_seq_one_letter_code
_entity_poly.pdbx_strand_id
1 'polypeptide(L)'
;MKPPQFDGTTAWNAYRRHFKAAANANGWSSTEKATALTLALRGDVATVLQEISPEEQEVYKQLVGHLEIRYDQSHLEHVYHTQLKNRFQE
;
A
#
# COMPACT_ATOMS: atom_id res chain seq x y z
N MET A 1 17.16 7.81 -5.73
CA MET A 1 16.14 6.91 -6.36
C MET A 1 14.75 7.45 -6.08
N LYS A 2 13.80 7.33 -7.01
CA LYS A 2 12.37 7.61 -6.72
C LYS A 2 11.67 6.30 -6.33
N PRO A 3 10.67 6.33 -5.44
CA PRO A 3 9.88 5.13 -5.17
C PRO A 3 8.97 4.85 -6.37
N PRO A 4 8.64 3.58 -6.67
CA PRO A 4 7.54 3.29 -7.58
C PRO A 4 6.22 3.86 -7.04
N GLN A 5 5.24 4.03 -7.91
CA GLN A 5 3.86 4.33 -7.48
C GLN A 5 3.19 3.03 -6.98
N PHE A 6 2.17 3.19 -6.13
CA PHE A 6 1.35 2.08 -5.65
C PHE A 6 -0.13 2.35 -5.93
N ASP A 7 -0.62 1.67 -6.97
CA ASP A 7 -1.98 1.70 -7.50
C ASP A 7 -2.78 0.42 -7.19
N GLY A 8 -2.18 -0.52 -6.45
CA GLY A 8 -2.83 -1.77 -6.02
C GLY A 8 -2.60 -2.98 -6.94
N THR A 9 -2.05 -2.80 -8.15
CA THR A 9 -1.78 -3.93 -9.08
C THR A 9 -0.70 -4.89 -8.61
N THR A 10 0.31 -4.40 -7.88
CA THR A 10 1.40 -5.20 -7.30
C THR A 10 1.08 -5.55 -5.86
N ALA A 11 1.38 -6.75 -5.40
CA ALA A 11 1.22 -7.09 -3.98
C ALA A 11 1.98 -6.10 -3.06
N TRP A 12 1.31 -5.56 -2.05
CA TRP A 12 1.87 -4.57 -1.11
C TRP A 12 3.22 -5.00 -0.54
N ASN A 13 3.35 -6.26 -0.16
CA ASN A 13 4.58 -6.82 0.39
C ASN A 13 5.77 -6.82 -0.60
N ALA A 14 5.52 -6.87 -1.92
CA ALA A 14 6.55 -6.70 -2.94
C ALA A 14 6.88 -5.21 -3.15
N TYR A 15 5.86 -4.36 -3.28
CA TYR A 15 6.00 -2.90 -3.37
C TYR A 15 6.84 -2.33 -2.20
N ARG A 16 6.50 -2.71 -0.97
CA ARG A 16 7.15 -2.28 0.27
C ARG A 16 8.62 -2.67 0.35
N ARG A 17 9.05 -3.77 -0.31
CA ARG A 17 10.48 -4.13 -0.44
C ARG A 17 11.21 -3.15 -1.35
N HIS A 18 10.64 -2.83 -2.53
CA HIS A 18 11.21 -1.82 -3.43
C HIS A 18 11.24 -0.43 -2.79
N PHE A 19 10.18 -0.03 -2.08
CA PHE A 19 10.12 1.23 -1.35
C PHE A 19 11.22 1.32 -0.27
N LYS A 20 11.38 0.27 0.56
CA LYS A 20 12.45 0.21 1.57
C LYS A 20 13.85 0.29 0.94
N ALA A 21 14.08 -0.37 -0.20
CA ALA A 21 15.35 -0.30 -0.91
C ALA A 21 15.66 1.13 -1.41
N ALA A 22 14.70 1.80 -2.05
CA ALA A 22 14.84 3.18 -2.49
C ALA A 22 15.06 4.14 -1.31
N ALA A 23 14.31 3.97 -0.23
CA ALA A 23 14.44 4.78 0.99
C ALA A 23 15.81 4.64 1.66
N ASN A 24 16.34 3.42 1.74
CA ASN A 24 17.67 3.16 2.28
C ASN A 24 18.78 3.73 1.37
N ALA A 25 18.67 3.58 0.05
CA ALA A 25 19.61 4.14 -0.91
C ALA A 25 19.65 5.68 -0.90
N ASN A 26 18.58 6.34 -0.46
CA ASN A 26 18.50 7.79 -0.29
C ASN A 26 18.79 8.29 1.14
N GLY A 27 18.94 7.39 2.12
CA GLY A 27 19.09 7.77 3.53
C GLY A 27 17.86 8.40 4.19
N TRP A 28 16.65 8.19 3.66
CA TRP A 28 15.44 8.88 4.14
C TRP A 28 15.13 8.64 5.63
N SER A 29 14.80 9.72 6.33
CA SER A 29 14.20 9.73 7.66
C SER A 29 12.79 9.10 7.69
N SER A 30 12.23 8.90 8.87
CA SER A 30 10.86 8.38 9.03
C SER A 30 9.80 9.31 8.43
N THR A 31 9.96 10.63 8.58
CA THR A 31 9.02 11.63 8.02
C THR A 31 9.12 11.67 6.50
N GLU A 32 10.32 11.64 5.92
CA GLU A 32 10.49 11.54 4.46
C GLU A 32 9.89 10.24 3.90
N LYS A 33 10.04 9.12 4.61
CA LYS A 33 9.41 7.84 4.25
C LYS A 33 7.89 7.93 4.29
N ALA A 34 7.31 8.62 5.28
CA ALA A 34 5.87 8.84 5.37
C ALA A 34 5.37 9.67 4.18
N THR A 35 5.96 10.86 3.98
CA THR A 35 5.64 11.76 2.86
C THR A 35 5.80 11.09 1.50
N ALA A 36 6.92 10.39 1.27
CA ALA A 36 7.19 9.71 0.00
C ALA A 36 6.23 8.53 -0.24
N LEU A 37 5.76 7.85 0.82
CA LEU A 37 4.77 6.78 0.71
C LEU A 37 3.39 7.36 0.37
N THR A 38 2.93 8.40 1.09
CA THR A 38 1.70 9.14 0.80
C THR A 38 1.67 9.65 -0.65
N LEU A 39 2.77 10.26 -1.12
CA LEU A 39 2.90 10.75 -2.49
C LEU A 39 2.96 9.64 -3.54
N ALA A 40 3.30 8.41 -3.17
CA ALA A 40 3.35 7.26 -4.07
C ALA A 40 2.00 6.54 -4.23
N LEU A 41 1.05 6.70 -3.30
CA LEU A 41 -0.28 6.11 -3.41
C LEU A 41 -1.05 6.73 -4.60
N ARG A 42 -1.75 5.89 -5.36
CA ARG A 42 -2.51 6.28 -6.56
C ARG A 42 -3.80 5.50 -6.68
N GLY A 43 -4.75 6.05 -7.45
CA GLY A 43 -6.03 5.41 -7.72
C GLY A 43 -6.80 5.07 -6.43
N ASP A 44 -7.44 3.91 -6.42
CA ASP A 44 -8.23 3.41 -5.29
C ASP A 44 -7.41 3.31 -4.00
N VAL A 45 -6.11 3.01 -4.09
CA VAL A 45 -5.24 2.90 -2.90
C VAL A 45 -5.13 4.21 -2.13
N ALA A 46 -5.21 5.36 -2.81
CA ALA A 46 -5.14 6.66 -2.15
C ALA A 46 -6.38 6.95 -1.26
N THR A 47 -7.47 6.18 -1.38
CA THR A 47 -8.65 6.31 -0.49
C THR A 47 -8.31 6.01 0.97
N VAL A 48 -7.30 5.17 1.24
CA VAL A 48 -6.85 4.86 2.61
C VAL A 48 -6.44 6.11 3.40
N LEU A 49 -5.98 7.17 2.71
CA LEU A 49 -5.60 8.44 3.34
C LEU A 49 -6.81 9.21 3.88
N GLN A 50 -8.04 8.88 3.48
CA GLN A 50 -9.25 9.48 4.03
C GLN A 50 -9.65 8.84 5.38
N GLU A 51 -9.13 7.65 5.68
CA GLU A 51 -9.42 6.88 6.90
C GLU A 51 -8.31 6.98 7.95
N ILE A 52 -7.21 7.67 7.64
CA ILE A 52 -6.05 7.88 8.51
C ILE A 52 -6.00 9.36 8.90
N SER A 53 -5.90 9.67 10.18
CA SER A 53 -5.78 11.05 10.65
C SER A 53 -4.52 11.72 10.08
N PRO A 54 -4.51 13.03 9.73
CA PRO A 54 -3.32 13.68 9.15
C PRO A 54 -2.04 13.48 9.99
N GLU A 55 -2.16 13.54 11.31
CA GLU A 55 -1.07 13.26 12.26
C GLU A 55 -0.52 11.82 12.16
N GLU A 56 -1.36 10.84 11.83
CA GLU A 56 -0.97 9.44 11.64
C GLU A 56 -0.35 9.21 10.25
N GLN A 57 -0.75 9.99 9.24
CA GLN A 57 -0.15 9.95 7.89
C GLN A 57 1.32 10.41 7.91
N GLU A 58 1.69 11.33 8.80
CA GLU A 58 3.10 11.75 8.99
C GLU A 58 3.95 10.68 9.70
N VAL A 59 3.32 9.72 10.38
CA VAL A 59 4.00 8.62 11.08
C VAL A 59 4.08 7.40 10.17
N TYR A 60 5.22 7.21 9.49
CA TYR A 60 5.46 6.09 8.57
C TYR A 60 5.04 4.71 9.11
N LYS A 61 5.18 4.45 10.42
CA LYS A 61 4.75 3.19 11.04
C LYS A 61 3.22 3.02 11.03
N GLN A 62 2.45 4.07 11.28
CA GLN A 62 0.98 4.02 11.24
C GLN A 62 0.52 3.89 9.79
N LEU A 63 1.01 4.76 8.89
CA LEU A 63 0.67 4.68 7.46
C LEU A 63 0.95 3.29 6.87
N VAL A 64 2.09 2.68 7.20
CA VAL A 64 2.39 1.29 6.82
C VAL A 64 1.46 0.29 7.50
N GLY A 65 1.08 0.49 8.76
CA GLY A 65 0.12 -0.36 9.49
C GLY A 65 -1.29 -0.38 8.89
N HIS A 66 -1.83 0.78 8.50
CA HIS A 66 -3.13 0.86 7.80
C HIS A 66 -3.06 0.24 6.39
N LEU A 67 -1.96 0.47 5.67
CA LEU A 67 -1.71 -0.19 4.38
C LEU A 67 -1.48 -1.71 4.55
N GLU A 68 -0.94 -2.15 5.68
CA GLU A 68 -0.87 -3.57 6.02
C GLU A 68 -2.28 -4.13 6.33
N ILE A 69 -3.10 -3.49 7.16
CA ILE A 69 -4.47 -3.95 7.46
C ILE A 69 -5.35 -4.08 6.20
N ARG A 70 -5.18 -3.19 5.21
CA ARG A 70 -5.95 -3.22 3.95
C ARG A 70 -5.28 -4.01 2.80
N TYR A 71 -3.94 -4.14 2.80
CA TYR A 71 -3.20 -4.69 1.66
C TYR A 71 -2.01 -5.63 1.99
N ASP A 72 -1.56 -5.80 3.26
CA ASP A 72 -0.60 -6.89 3.67
C ASP A 72 -1.05 -8.22 3.11
N GLN A 73 -2.35 -8.37 3.26
CA GLN A 73 -3.25 -9.19 2.54
C GLN A 73 -4.47 -8.28 2.20
N SER A 74 -5.19 -8.39 1.08
CA SER A 74 -5.06 -9.29 -0.07
C SER A 74 -4.65 -10.73 0.28
N HIS A 75 -5.33 -11.46 1.16
CA HIS A 75 -6.74 -11.41 1.59
C HIS A 75 -7.74 -11.64 0.45
N LEU A 76 -7.41 -12.72 -0.27
CA LEU A 76 -8.28 -13.88 -0.50
C LEU A 76 -9.48 -13.67 -1.44
N GLU A 77 -10.19 -12.56 -1.36
CA GLU A 77 -11.59 -12.45 -1.77
C GLU A 77 -11.86 -11.61 -3.02
N HIS A 78 -10.86 -11.29 -3.84
CA HIS A 78 -11.14 -10.99 -5.26
C HIS A 78 -10.96 -12.23 -6.16
N VAL A 79 -10.04 -13.15 -5.82
CA VAL A 79 -9.83 -14.38 -6.62
C VAL A 79 -10.77 -15.51 -6.19
N TYR A 80 -10.93 -15.81 -4.89
CA TYR A 80 -11.86 -16.88 -4.49
C TYR A 80 -13.32 -16.54 -4.80
N HIS A 81 -13.71 -15.27 -4.65
CA HIS A 81 -15.07 -14.83 -4.98
C HIS A 81 -15.34 -14.74 -6.49
N THR A 82 -14.36 -14.35 -7.32
CA THR A 82 -14.55 -14.32 -8.78
C THR A 82 -14.48 -15.73 -9.40
N GLN A 83 -13.57 -16.60 -8.94
CA GLN A 83 -13.42 -17.94 -9.52
C GLN A 83 -14.52 -18.94 -9.11
N LEU A 84 -15.25 -18.72 -8.01
CA LEU A 84 -16.42 -19.53 -7.66
C LEU A 84 -17.76 -18.93 -8.10
N LYS A 85 -17.93 -17.60 -8.18
CA LYS A 85 -19.20 -17.03 -8.71
C LYS A 85 -19.31 -17.09 -10.24
N ASN A 86 -18.19 -17.03 -10.97
CA ASN A 86 -18.20 -17.24 -12.44
C ASN A 86 -17.94 -18.69 -12.85
N ARG A 87 -17.85 -19.63 -11.90
CA ARG A 87 -18.03 -21.05 -12.19
C ARG A 87 -19.45 -21.46 -11.83
N PHE A 88 -20.39 -21.05 -12.70
CA PHE A 88 -21.67 -21.69 -13.00
C PHE A 88 -22.35 -22.43 -11.82
N GLN A 89 -23.44 -21.97 -11.20
CA GLN A 89 -24.62 -21.37 -11.84
C GLN A 89 -24.92 -22.05 -13.19
N GLU A 90 -25.61 -23.19 -13.06
CA GLU A 90 -26.01 -24.18 -14.09
C GLU A 90 -25.00 -25.32 -14.33
#